data_AF-Q04Q69-F1
#
_entry.id   AF-Q04Q69-F1
#
_cell.length_a   1.000
_cell.length_b   1.000
_cell.length_c   1.000
_cell.angle_alpha   90.00
_cell.angle_beta   90.00
_cell.angle_gamma   90.00
#
_symmetry.space_group_name_H-M   'P 1'
#
loop_
_entity.id
_entity.type
_entity.pdbx_description
1 polymer ?
#
loop_
_entity_poly.entity_id
_entity_poly.type
_entity_poly.pdbx_seq_one_letter_code
_entity_poly.pdbx_strand_id
1 'polypeptide(L)'
;MQKLNRREFLNSSVKFFVFIGASGAIAPSLTGCNSEPKGAVDGNLSFVSLSQVLNELEIFKKLNSIRGYGAWDAGKVFLHCAQSIEYSIQGYPENKSALFQNTIGKLVFLNFVSSKKMSHDLEAPIPGSTEIRVGTDWKESLSILRKTILKFQTYDKELKPHFAYGSLSKQEYDLAHAMHIANHFSFLTFH
;
A
#
# COMPACT_ATOMS: atom_id res chain seq x y z
N MET A 1 -14.53 -51.06 -22.97
CA MET A 1 -14.48 -50.20 -21.77
C MET A 1 -13.13 -50.36 -21.09
N GLN A 2 -12.21 -49.43 -21.30
CA GLN A 2 -11.00 -49.26 -20.48
C GLN A 2 -10.79 -47.77 -20.24
N LYS A 3 -10.73 -47.38 -18.96
CA LYS A 3 -10.61 -46.00 -18.47
C LYS A 3 -9.22 -45.47 -18.78
N LEU A 4 -9.11 -44.31 -19.41
CA LEU A 4 -7.85 -43.59 -19.53
C LEU A 4 -7.64 -42.67 -18.32
N ASN A 5 -6.41 -42.73 -17.79
CA ASN A 5 -5.97 -42.18 -16.52
C ASN A 5 -5.55 -40.71 -16.66
N ARG A 6 -5.83 -39.88 -15.65
CA ARG A 6 -5.74 -38.41 -15.66
C ARG A 6 -4.30 -37.84 -15.58
N ARG A 7 -3.28 -38.62 -15.94
CA ARG A 7 -1.86 -38.26 -15.77
C ARG A 7 -1.00 -38.27 -17.03
N GLU A 8 -1.56 -38.56 -18.21
CA GLU A 8 -0.79 -38.62 -19.48
C GLU A 8 -1.04 -37.43 -20.43
N PHE A 9 -1.85 -36.44 -20.04
CA PHE A 9 -2.13 -35.26 -20.87
C PHE A 9 -1.08 -34.14 -20.73
N LEU A 10 -0.06 -34.27 -19.89
CA LEU A 10 0.87 -33.17 -19.58
C LEU A 10 2.31 -33.36 -20.05
N ASN A 11 2.64 -34.38 -20.87
CA ASN A 11 3.99 -34.49 -21.42
C ASN A 11 3.96 -35.01 -22.86
N SER A 12 3.93 -34.12 -23.84
CA SER A 12 4.68 -34.32 -25.09
C SER A 12 4.81 -33.03 -25.89
N SER A 13 6.06 -32.60 -26.03
CA SER A 13 6.55 -31.42 -26.75
C SER A 13 6.85 -31.78 -28.21
N VAL A 14 6.42 -30.98 -29.18
CA VAL A 14 7.08 -30.85 -30.52
C VAL A 14 6.78 -29.43 -31.06
N LYS A 15 7.72 -28.47 -30.96
CA LYS A 15 8.63 -27.94 -32.02
C LYS A 15 7.85 -27.33 -33.21
N PHE A 16 8.07 -26.11 -33.71
CA PHE A 16 9.28 -25.48 -34.25
C PHE A 16 8.82 -24.07 -34.74
N PHE A 17 9.48 -22.95 -34.43
CA PHE A 17 10.43 -22.28 -35.33
C PHE A 17 11.22 -21.24 -34.52
N VAL A 18 12.54 -21.37 -34.56
CA VAL A 18 13.50 -20.38 -34.11
C VAL A 18 13.69 -19.37 -35.24
N PHE A 19 13.25 -18.13 -35.05
CA PHE A 19 13.85 -16.98 -35.72
C PHE A 19 14.70 -16.23 -34.69
N ILE A 20 16.01 -16.26 -34.91
CA ILE A 20 16.99 -15.47 -34.17
C ILE A 20 16.80 -14.02 -34.61
N GLY A 21 16.07 -13.26 -33.81
CA GLY A 21 16.08 -11.81 -33.82
C GLY A 21 16.58 -11.37 -32.45
N ALA A 22 17.78 -10.80 -32.40
CA ALA A 22 18.34 -10.23 -31.18
C ALA A 22 17.47 -9.05 -30.72
N SER A 23 16.57 -9.31 -29.80
CA SER A 23 15.98 -8.32 -28.90
C SER A 23 15.77 -9.07 -27.60
N GLY A 24 16.70 -8.86 -26.67
CA GLY A 24 16.62 -9.44 -25.34
C GLY A 24 15.27 -9.10 -24.74
N ALA A 25 14.38 -10.07 -24.68
CA ALA A 25 13.24 -10.02 -23.79
C ALA A 25 13.82 -10.11 -22.39
N ILE A 26 14.17 -8.95 -21.83
CA ILE A 26 14.34 -8.79 -20.40
C ILE A 26 12.96 -9.12 -19.85
N ALA A 27 12.77 -10.36 -19.40
CA ALA A 27 11.68 -10.66 -18.50
C ALA A 27 11.85 -9.67 -17.34
N PRO A 28 10.90 -8.74 -17.10
CA PRO A 28 11.02 -7.92 -15.92
C PRO A 28 10.91 -8.91 -14.77
N SER A 29 12.05 -9.15 -14.12
CA SER A 29 12.07 -9.66 -12.77
C SER A 29 11.11 -8.78 -11.99
N LEU A 30 9.95 -9.34 -11.63
CA LEU A 30 9.04 -8.77 -10.64
C LEU A 30 9.71 -8.87 -9.26
N THR A 31 10.94 -8.40 -9.14
CA THR A 31 11.48 -7.90 -7.88
C THR A 31 10.65 -6.67 -7.58
N GLY A 32 9.70 -6.83 -6.64
CA GLY A 32 8.97 -5.71 -6.06
C GLY A 32 9.97 -4.61 -5.76
N CYS A 33 9.72 -3.41 -6.29
CA CYS A 33 10.51 -2.23 -5.97
C CYS A 33 10.18 -1.87 -4.52
N ASN A 34 10.78 -2.58 -3.57
CA ASN A 34 10.78 -2.20 -2.17
C ASN A 34 11.84 -1.10 -2.03
N SER A 35 11.39 0.15 -2.07
CA SER A 35 12.24 1.32 -1.83
C SER A 35 12.34 1.52 -0.31
N GLU A 36 12.99 0.59 0.38
CA GLU A 36 13.24 0.73 1.82
C GLU A 36 14.14 1.96 2.06
N PRO A 37 13.79 2.85 3.00
CA PRO A 37 14.60 4.01 3.33
C PRO A 37 16.00 3.58 3.75
N LYS A 38 17.02 4.16 3.11
CA LYS A 38 18.41 3.78 3.35
C LYS A 38 18.77 3.92 4.83
N GLY A 39 19.18 2.82 5.46
CA GLY A 39 19.62 2.78 6.86
C GLY A 39 18.49 2.70 7.89
N ALA A 40 17.23 2.59 7.47
CA ALA A 40 16.12 2.28 8.36
C ALA A 40 15.97 0.76 8.52
N VAL A 41 15.52 0.31 9.70
CA VAL A 41 15.24 -1.10 9.99
C VAL A 41 13.73 -1.29 9.95
N ASP A 42 13.26 -2.27 9.18
CA ASP A 42 11.85 -2.64 9.14
C ASP A 42 11.43 -3.31 10.47
N GLY A 43 10.56 -2.63 11.23
CA GLY A 43 9.91 -3.14 12.44
C GLY A 43 8.88 -4.25 12.18
N ASN A 44 8.64 -4.60 10.91
CA ASN A 44 7.82 -5.70 10.43
C ASN A 44 6.36 -5.65 10.94
N LEU A 45 5.82 -4.44 11.11
CA LEU A 45 4.47 -4.21 11.60
C LEU A 45 3.42 -4.72 10.61
N SER A 46 2.28 -5.14 11.14
CA SER A 46 1.12 -5.53 10.35
C SER A 46 -0.15 -5.14 11.10
N PHE A 47 -1.01 -4.38 10.43
CA PHE A 47 -2.34 -4.05 10.91
C PHE A 47 -3.37 -4.62 9.94
N VAL A 48 -4.41 -5.24 10.49
CA VAL A 48 -5.53 -5.81 9.71
C VAL A 48 -6.79 -4.96 9.77
N SER A 49 -6.76 -3.82 10.49
CA SER A 49 -7.85 -2.84 10.53
C SER A 49 -7.38 -1.48 11.04
N LEU A 50 -8.11 -0.41 10.71
CA LEU A 50 -7.82 0.91 11.27
C LEU A 50 -8.06 1.00 12.78
N SER A 51 -8.88 0.10 13.35
CA SER A 51 -9.04 -0.01 14.80
C SER A 51 -7.74 -0.41 15.50
N GLN A 52 -6.92 -1.27 14.89
CA GLN A 52 -5.59 -1.59 15.43
C GLN A 52 -4.65 -0.39 15.34
N VAL A 53 -4.70 0.36 14.23
CA VAL A 53 -3.95 1.61 14.08
C VAL A 53 -4.31 2.58 15.20
N LEU A 54 -5.61 2.77 15.51
CA LEU A 54 -6.04 3.66 16.60
C LEU A 54 -5.43 3.29 17.95
N ASN A 55 -5.29 2.00 18.25
CA ASN A 55 -4.62 1.54 19.47
C ASN A 55 -3.13 1.92 19.47
N GLU A 56 -2.46 1.76 18.33
CA GLU A 56 -1.06 2.16 18.16
C GLU A 56 -0.86 3.67 18.35
N LEU A 57 -1.78 4.50 17.83
CA LEU A 57 -1.69 5.95 17.99
C LEU A 57 -1.78 6.38 19.46
N GLU A 58 -2.50 5.64 20.31
CA GLU A 58 -2.54 5.90 21.77
C GLU A 58 -1.22 5.57 22.46
N ILE A 59 -0.44 4.62 21.93
CA ILE A 59 0.94 4.36 22.38
C ILE A 59 1.83 5.51 21.94
N PHE A 60 1.80 5.86 20.65
CA PHE A 60 2.63 6.94 20.08
C PHE A 60 2.40 8.29 20.76
N LYS A 61 1.17 8.60 21.15
CA LYS A 61 0.81 9.83 21.88
C LYS A 61 1.56 9.99 23.21
N LYS A 62 1.99 8.89 23.83
CA LYS A 62 2.72 8.89 25.11
C LYS A 62 4.24 9.03 24.94
N LEU A 63 4.74 8.92 23.71
CA LEU A 63 6.17 9.02 23.43
C LEU A 63 6.64 10.49 23.48
N ASN A 64 7.91 10.67 23.83
CA ASN A 64 8.53 11.98 23.87
C ASN A 64 9.04 12.41 22.48
N SER A 65 9.58 11.46 21.72
CA SER A 65 10.11 11.69 20.38
C SER A 65 9.78 10.53 19.46
N ILE A 66 9.28 10.87 18.27
CA ILE A 66 9.15 9.96 17.13
C ILE A 66 9.88 10.61 15.96
N ARG A 67 10.76 9.87 15.30
CA ARG A 67 11.45 10.30 14.08
C ARG A 67 10.95 9.50 12.89
N GLY A 68 10.91 10.18 11.74
CA GLY A 68 10.62 9.54 10.47
C GLY A 68 11.86 8.83 9.91
N TYR A 69 11.90 8.70 8.60
CA TYR A 69 12.92 7.98 7.85
C TYR A 69 13.21 8.73 6.55
N GLY A 70 14.38 8.48 5.94
CA GLY A 70 14.76 9.17 4.71
C GLY A 70 14.73 10.69 4.88
N ALA A 71 14.09 11.39 3.96
CA ALA A 71 13.84 12.82 4.02
C ALA A 71 12.51 13.20 4.71
N TRP A 72 11.70 12.22 5.13
CA TRP A 72 10.41 12.47 5.76
C TRP A 72 10.55 12.49 7.29
N ASP A 73 10.04 13.55 7.92
CA ASP A 73 9.85 13.56 9.37
C ASP A 73 8.59 12.79 9.78
N ALA A 74 8.44 12.49 11.07
CA ALA A 74 7.31 11.73 11.57
C ALA A 74 5.97 12.42 11.29
N GLY A 75 5.93 13.76 11.37
CA GLY A 75 4.73 14.52 11.07
C GLY A 75 4.27 14.34 9.62
N LYS A 76 5.19 14.44 8.65
CA LYS A 76 4.91 14.19 7.24
C LYS A 76 4.43 12.75 6.99
N VAL A 77 5.01 11.76 7.66
CA VAL A 77 4.53 10.35 7.58
C VAL A 77 3.07 10.25 8.04
N PHE A 78 2.72 10.82 9.20
CA PHE A 78 1.34 10.78 9.71
C PHE A 78 0.36 11.52 8.80
N LEU A 79 0.75 12.69 8.29
CA LEU A 79 -0.07 13.47 7.35
C LEU A 79 -0.25 12.76 6.01
N HIS A 80 0.77 12.05 5.51
CA HIS A 80 0.65 11.26 4.28
C HIS A 80 -0.37 10.13 4.44
N CYS A 81 -0.30 9.39 5.55
CA CYS A 81 -1.30 8.37 5.87
C CYS A 81 -2.71 8.96 5.98
N ALA A 82 -2.86 10.12 6.62
CA ALA A 82 -4.14 10.81 6.72
C ALA A 82 -4.66 11.25 5.34
N GLN A 83 -3.77 11.81 4.50
CA GLN A 83 -4.10 12.24 3.15
C GLN A 83 -4.60 11.07 2.28
N SER A 84 -4.01 9.88 2.39
CA SER A 84 -4.48 8.68 1.69
C SER A 84 -5.91 8.30 2.10
N ILE A 85 -6.22 8.32 3.39
CA ILE A 85 -7.57 8.05 3.89
C ILE A 85 -8.56 9.12 3.41
N GLU A 86 -8.21 10.40 3.49
CA GLU A 86 -9.07 11.49 3.02
C GLU A 86 -9.41 11.36 1.53
N TYR A 87 -8.46 10.94 0.69
CA TYR A 87 -8.74 10.74 -0.73
C TYR A 87 -9.62 9.53 -1.04
N SER A 88 -9.73 8.54 -0.15
CA SER A 88 -10.78 7.52 -0.29
C SER A 88 -12.20 8.10 -0.14
N ILE A 89 -12.34 9.24 0.55
CA ILE A 89 -13.61 9.96 0.73
C ILE A 89 -13.81 11.01 -0.36
N GLN A 90 -12.79 11.82 -0.62
CA GLN A 90 -12.88 13.01 -1.48
C GLN A 90 -12.57 12.70 -2.95
N GLY A 91 -11.80 11.65 -3.21
CA GLY A 91 -11.31 11.25 -4.52
C GLY A 91 -9.81 11.54 -4.69
N TYR A 92 -9.07 10.58 -5.21
CA TYR A 92 -7.66 10.74 -5.52
C TYR A 92 -7.48 11.72 -6.71
N PRO A 93 -6.49 12.64 -6.65
CA PRO A 93 -6.31 13.68 -7.68
C PRO A 93 -5.98 13.11 -9.06
N GLU A 94 -5.07 12.14 -9.10
CA GLU A 94 -4.69 11.43 -10.31
C GLU A 94 -4.93 9.94 -10.14
N ASN A 95 -5.48 9.32 -11.19
CA ASN A 95 -5.86 7.92 -11.19
C ASN A 95 -5.13 7.18 -12.32
N LYS A 96 -4.74 5.92 -12.06
CA LYS A 96 -4.36 5.01 -13.14
C LYS A 96 -5.59 4.73 -14.02
N SER A 97 -5.37 4.29 -15.25
CA SER A 97 -6.47 4.00 -16.18
C SER A 97 -7.42 2.93 -15.61
N ALA A 98 -8.70 3.01 -15.98
CA ALA A 98 -9.70 2.03 -15.54
C ALA A 98 -9.32 0.58 -15.94
N LEU A 99 -8.65 0.41 -17.08
CA LEU A 99 -8.13 -0.90 -17.50
C LEU A 99 -7.06 -1.41 -16.54
N PHE A 100 -6.11 -0.56 -16.13
CA PHE A 100 -5.08 -0.93 -15.16
C PHE A 100 -5.69 -1.28 -13.80
N GLN A 101 -6.58 -0.42 -13.30
CA GLN A 101 -7.26 -0.63 -12.02
C GLN A 101 -8.02 -1.96 -11.99
N ASN A 102 -8.72 -2.31 -13.07
CA ASN A 102 -9.50 -3.55 -13.17
C ASN A 102 -8.68 -4.81 -13.51
N THR A 103 -7.37 -4.69 -13.72
CA THR A 103 -6.50 -5.83 -14.05
C THR A 103 -5.33 -5.92 -13.07
N ILE A 104 -4.18 -5.33 -13.41
CA ILE A 104 -2.95 -5.38 -12.63
C ILE A 104 -3.17 -4.78 -11.23
N GLY A 105 -3.90 -3.68 -11.13
CA GLY A 105 -4.22 -3.03 -9.86
C GLY A 105 -4.92 -3.96 -8.87
N LYS A 106 -5.99 -4.63 -9.30
CA LYS A 106 -6.69 -5.64 -8.49
C LYS A 106 -5.80 -6.82 -8.11
N LEU A 107 -4.95 -7.31 -9.01
CA LEU A 107 -4.04 -8.43 -8.71
C LEU A 107 -3.00 -8.05 -7.64
N VAL A 108 -2.43 -6.84 -7.74
CA VAL A 108 -1.51 -6.30 -6.73
C VAL A 108 -2.20 -6.17 -5.37
N PHE A 109 -3.42 -5.63 -5.35
CA PHE A 109 -4.20 -5.53 -4.12
C PHE A 109 -4.48 -6.90 -3.49
N LEU A 110 -4.89 -7.90 -4.28
CA LEU A 110 -5.12 -9.27 -3.79
C LEU A 110 -3.86 -9.90 -3.20
N ASN A 111 -2.69 -9.63 -3.77
CA ASN A 111 -1.41 -10.09 -3.21
C ASN A 111 -1.09 -9.44 -1.86
N PHE A 112 -1.40 -8.15 -1.69
CA PHE A 112 -1.25 -7.50 -0.38
C PHE A 112 -2.24 -8.05 0.64
N VAL A 113 -3.49 -8.26 0.26
CA VAL A 113 -4.51 -8.85 1.14
C VAL A 113 -4.13 -10.27 1.56
N SER A 114 -3.62 -11.10 0.66
CA SER A 114 -3.24 -12.49 0.98
C SER A 114 -2.04 -12.57 1.93
N SER A 115 -1.10 -11.63 1.82
CA SER A 115 0.06 -11.51 2.71
C SER A 115 -0.20 -10.66 3.97
N LYS A 116 -1.34 -9.96 4.04
CA LYS A 116 -1.69 -8.94 5.06
C LYS A 116 -0.61 -7.86 5.21
N LYS A 117 0.12 -7.60 4.12
CA LYS A 117 1.21 -6.64 4.06
C LYS A 117 1.21 -5.91 2.73
N MET A 118 1.40 -4.60 2.81
CA MET A 118 1.65 -3.75 1.65
C MET A 118 3.10 -3.31 1.71
N SER A 119 3.77 -3.24 0.56
CA SER A 119 5.04 -2.53 0.43
C SER A 119 4.97 -1.66 -0.81
N HIS A 120 5.43 -0.42 -0.67
CA HIS A 120 5.48 0.58 -1.72
C HIS A 120 6.59 1.57 -1.41
N ASP A 121 6.89 2.47 -2.36
CA ASP A 121 7.91 3.50 -2.16
C ASP A 121 7.49 4.47 -1.05
N LEU A 122 8.21 4.38 0.08
CA LEU A 122 7.87 5.06 1.33
C LEU A 122 8.01 6.58 1.28
N GLU A 123 8.70 7.12 0.27
CA GLU A 123 8.86 8.56 0.06
C GLU A 123 8.12 9.08 -1.19
N ALA A 124 7.32 8.24 -1.84
CA ALA A 124 6.48 8.65 -2.96
C ALA A 124 5.23 9.41 -2.49
N PRO A 125 4.98 10.63 -2.98
CA PRO A 125 3.71 11.31 -2.73
C PRO A 125 2.55 10.59 -3.44
N ILE A 126 1.34 10.85 -2.98
CA ILE A 126 0.13 10.42 -3.71
C ILE A 126 0.10 11.18 -5.04
N PRO A 127 -0.13 10.51 -6.20
CA PRO A 127 -0.14 11.18 -7.49
C PRO A 127 -1.10 12.38 -7.54
N GLY A 128 -0.56 13.54 -7.94
CA GLY A 128 -1.26 14.81 -8.02
C GLY A 128 -1.73 15.42 -6.68
N SER A 129 -1.31 14.88 -5.53
CA SER A 129 -1.72 15.41 -4.24
C SER A 129 -1.02 16.71 -3.86
N THR A 130 -1.66 17.45 -2.95
CA THR A 130 -1.04 18.62 -2.34
C THR A 130 0.21 18.19 -1.56
N GLU A 131 1.31 18.88 -1.81
CA GLU A 131 2.58 18.62 -1.13
C GLU A 131 2.46 18.84 0.39
N ILE A 132 2.93 17.86 1.15
CA ILE A 132 3.08 17.95 2.61
C ILE A 132 4.49 18.42 2.92
N ARG A 133 4.64 19.53 3.63
CA ARG A 133 5.97 20.04 4.01
C ARG A 133 6.58 19.21 5.15
N VAL A 134 7.91 19.22 5.24
CA VAL A 134 8.65 18.76 6.43
C VAL A 134 8.70 19.88 7.49
N GLY A 135 9.12 19.56 8.70
CA GLY A 135 9.13 20.44 9.86
C GLY A 135 7.76 20.54 10.56
N THR A 136 6.91 19.52 10.41
CA THR A 136 5.56 19.52 11.01
C THR A 136 5.59 18.96 12.43
N ASP A 137 4.76 19.50 13.33
CA ASP A 137 4.62 18.93 14.68
C ASP A 137 4.02 17.52 14.56
N TRP A 138 4.78 16.53 15.00
CA TRP A 138 4.37 15.12 14.87
C TRP A 138 3.18 14.78 15.76
N LYS A 139 2.99 15.44 16.91
CA LYS A 139 1.83 15.21 17.80
C LYS A 139 0.56 15.80 17.20
N GLU A 140 0.67 16.98 16.58
CA GLU A 140 -0.45 17.56 15.83
C GLU A 140 -0.82 16.67 14.64
N SER A 141 0.18 16.24 13.87
CA SER A 141 0.01 15.34 12.71
C SER A 141 -0.58 13.99 13.10
N LEU A 142 -0.15 13.42 14.24
CA LEU A 142 -0.74 12.21 14.82
C LEU A 142 -2.22 12.41 15.17
N SER A 143 -2.58 13.56 15.73
CA SER A 143 -3.97 13.93 16.04
C SER A 143 -4.82 14.03 14.77
N ILE A 144 -4.27 14.60 13.70
CA ILE A 144 -4.92 14.69 12.39
C ILE A 144 -5.19 13.28 11.84
N LEU A 145 -4.19 12.39 11.83
CA LEU A 145 -4.35 11.00 11.40
C LEU A 145 -5.46 10.30 12.20
N ARG A 146 -5.45 10.42 13.54
CA ARG A 146 -6.50 9.86 14.40
C ARG A 146 -7.90 10.38 14.01
N LYS A 147 -8.06 11.70 13.83
CA LYS A 147 -9.34 12.31 13.46
C LYS A 147 -9.82 11.81 12.09
N THR A 148 -8.91 11.71 11.12
CA THR A 148 -9.20 11.21 9.78
C THR A 148 -9.63 9.74 9.80
N ILE A 149 -8.98 8.89 10.61
CA ILE A 149 -9.40 7.50 10.79
C ILE A 149 -10.83 7.43 11.36
N LEU A 150 -11.12 8.19 12.42
CA LEU A 150 -12.45 8.21 13.04
C LEU A 150 -13.52 8.71 12.06
N LYS A 151 -13.21 9.77 11.30
CA LYS A 151 -14.07 10.28 10.23
C LYS A 151 -14.33 9.22 9.17
N PHE A 152 -13.30 8.49 8.73
CA PHE A 152 -13.48 7.39 7.80
C PHE A 152 -14.37 6.30 8.39
N GLN A 153 -14.14 5.87 9.63
CA GLN A 153 -14.94 4.81 10.25
C GLN A 153 -16.43 5.15 10.35
N THR A 154 -16.79 6.42 10.56
CA THR A 154 -18.18 6.87 10.62
C THR A 154 -18.75 7.31 9.27
N TYR A 155 -17.94 7.38 8.21
CA TYR A 155 -18.40 7.77 6.88
C TYR A 155 -19.19 6.63 6.21
N ASP A 156 -20.48 6.87 6.00
CA ASP A 156 -21.49 5.92 5.54
C ASP A 156 -21.92 6.11 4.08
N LYS A 157 -21.37 7.13 3.40
CA LYS A 157 -21.62 7.40 1.99
C LYS A 157 -20.67 6.61 1.09
N GLU A 158 -20.94 6.67 -0.21
CA GLU A 158 -20.09 6.08 -1.24
C GLU A 158 -18.66 6.63 -1.17
N LEU A 159 -17.68 5.71 -1.17
CA LEU A 159 -16.25 6.01 -1.25
C LEU A 159 -15.84 6.15 -2.72
N LYS A 160 -14.81 6.95 -2.96
CA LYS A 160 -14.24 7.11 -4.30
C LYS A 160 -13.33 5.92 -4.64
N PRO A 161 -13.14 5.57 -5.93
CA PRO A 161 -12.19 4.54 -6.33
C PRO A 161 -10.76 4.84 -5.87
N HIS A 162 -10.00 3.80 -5.52
CA HIS A 162 -8.59 3.92 -5.19
C HIS A 162 -7.79 4.16 -6.47
N PHE A 163 -6.83 5.09 -6.44
CA PHE A 163 -6.09 5.52 -7.63
C PHE A 163 -5.42 4.37 -8.42
N ALA A 164 -5.01 3.32 -7.73
CA ALA A 164 -4.37 2.14 -8.33
C ALA A 164 -5.27 0.89 -8.38
N TYR A 165 -6.20 0.72 -7.43
CA TYR A 165 -6.93 -0.56 -7.23
C TYR A 165 -8.38 -0.49 -7.74
N GLY A 166 -8.87 0.69 -8.12
CA GLY A 166 -10.25 0.89 -8.53
C GLY A 166 -11.20 0.87 -7.34
N SER A 167 -12.47 0.52 -7.58
CA SER A 167 -13.49 0.49 -6.53
C SER A 167 -13.17 -0.57 -5.47
N LEU A 168 -13.17 -0.14 -4.21
CA LEU A 168 -13.02 -1.00 -3.03
C LEU A 168 -14.23 -0.81 -2.12
N SER A 169 -14.66 -1.89 -1.46
CA SER A 169 -15.62 -1.83 -0.36
C SER A 169 -15.04 -1.09 0.85
N LYS A 170 -15.92 -0.76 1.81
CA LYS A 170 -15.51 -0.13 3.07
C LYS A 170 -14.47 -0.96 3.83
N GLN A 171 -14.68 -2.26 3.87
CA GLN A 171 -13.82 -3.24 4.54
C GLN A 171 -12.48 -3.40 3.82
N GLU A 172 -12.49 -3.42 2.49
CA GLU A 172 -11.26 -3.46 1.70
C GLU A 172 -10.44 -2.18 1.87
N TYR A 173 -11.09 -1.00 1.94
CA TYR A 173 -10.41 0.25 2.26
C TYR A 173 -9.85 0.27 3.69
N ASP A 174 -10.61 -0.23 4.68
CA ASP A 174 -10.12 -0.33 6.05
C ASP A 174 -8.82 -1.16 6.12
N LEU A 175 -8.82 -2.32 5.44
CA LEU A 175 -7.63 -3.17 5.35
C LEU A 175 -6.50 -2.52 4.53
N ALA A 176 -6.80 -1.89 3.39
CA ALA A 176 -5.81 -1.22 2.55
C ALA A 176 -5.08 -0.10 3.31
N HIS A 177 -5.84 0.75 4.00
CA HIS A 177 -5.29 1.83 4.82
C HIS A 177 -4.52 1.30 6.03
N ALA A 178 -4.99 0.22 6.66
CA ALA A 178 -4.27 -0.41 7.77
C ALA A 178 -2.91 -0.97 7.32
N MET A 179 -2.86 -1.69 6.19
CA MET A 179 -1.61 -2.21 5.63
C MET A 179 -0.67 -1.09 5.16
N HIS A 180 -1.21 -0.03 4.55
CA HIS A 180 -0.44 1.15 4.16
C HIS A 180 0.21 1.81 5.38
N ILE A 181 -0.56 2.05 6.44
CA ILE A 181 -0.06 2.63 7.69
C ILE A 181 0.96 1.72 8.35
N ALA A 182 0.73 0.40 8.38
CA ALA A 182 1.70 -0.56 8.92
C ALA A 182 3.04 -0.46 8.19
N ASN A 183 3.02 -0.40 6.85
CA ASN A 183 4.23 -0.23 6.04
C ASN A 183 4.99 1.05 6.41
N HIS A 184 4.30 2.17 6.60
CA HIS A 184 4.95 3.41 7.02
C HIS A 184 5.48 3.36 8.46
N PHE A 185 4.69 2.81 9.39
CA PHE A 185 5.03 2.79 10.82
C PHE A 185 6.19 1.84 11.12
N SER A 186 6.35 0.79 10.31
CA SER A 186 7.48 -0.13 10.36
C SER A 186 8.85 0.56 10.37
N PHE A 187 8.98 1.73 9.77
CA PHE A 187 10.26 2.43 9.61
C PHE A 187 10.40 3.66 10.53
N LEU A 188 9.41 3.92 11.39
CA LEU A 188 9.51 4.97 12.41
C LEU A 188 10.51 4.56 13.50
N THR A 189 11.22 5.54 14.05
CA THR A 189 12.14 5.32 15.16
C THR A 189 11.75 6.15 16.37
N PHE A 190 12.05 5.63 17.56
CA PHE A 190 11.59 6.18 18.84
C PHE A 190 12.79 6.46 19.75
N HIS A 191 12.75 7.57 20.48
CA HIS A 191 13.81 7.99 21.41
C HIS A 191 13.22 8.52 22.72
#